data_AF-A0A1S7LMB9-F1
#
_entry.id   AF-A0A1S7LMB9-F1
#
_cell.length_a   1.000
_cell.length_b   1.000
_cell.length_c   1.000
_cell.angle_alpha   90.00
_cell.angle_beta   90.00
_cell.angle_gamma   90.00
#
_symmetry.space_group_name_H-M   'P 1'
#
loop_
_entity.id
_entity.type
_entity.pdbx_description
1 polymer ?
#
loop_
_entity_poly.entity_id
_entity_poly.type
_entity_poly.pdbx_seq_one_letter_code
_entity_poly.pdbx_strand_id
1 'polypeptide(L)' 'MTPEEWKAWRKRRSWTQKQAAQALGIHPDHVSKLERGDKKPSETLRLLAQCLDREGECTRSES' A
#
# COMPACT_ATOMS: atom_id res chain seq x y z
N MET A 1 2.23 2.00 10.96
CA MET A 1 2.69 1.11 9.87
C MET A 1 4.14 0.74 10.03
N THR A 2 4.34 -0.39 10.70
CA THR A 2 5.51 -1.27 10.69
C THR A 2 5.57 -2.04 9.36
N PRO A 3 6.70 -2.72 9.05
CA PRO A 3 6.83 -3.57 7.88
C PRO A 3 5.74 -4.66 7.77
N GLU A 4 5.36 -5.25 8.91
CA GLU A 4 4.33 -6.28 9.02
C GLU A 4 2.95 -5.69 8.74
N GLU A 5 2.67 -4.49 9.26
CA GLU A 5 1.41 -3.78 9.00
C GLU A 5 1.26 -3.43 7.51
N TRP A 6 2.33 -3.05 6.82
CA TRP A 6 2.33 -2.83 5.37
C TRP A 6 2.01 -4.11 4.59
N LYS A 7 2.66 -5.22 4.96
CA LYS A 7 2.41 -6.51 4.33
C LYS A 7 0.99 -6.99 4.57
N ALA A 8 0.45 -6.78 5.78
CA ALA A 8 -0.92 -7.10 6.12
C ALA A 8 -1.91 -6.23 5.32
N TRP A 9 -1.68 -4.92 5.25
CA TRP A 9 -2.48 -3.96 4.48
C TRP A 9 -2.59 -4.32 2.99
N ARG A 10 -1.49 -4.79 2.40
CA ARG A 10 -1.47 -5.27 1.02
C ARG A 10 -2.23 -6.59 0.87
N LYS A 11 -1.99 -7.55 1.77
CA LYS A 11 -2.62 -8.87 1.73
C LYS A 11 -4.14 -8.82 1.93
N ARG A 12 -4.65 -7.97 2.83
CA ARG A 12 -6.12 -7.79 3.01
C ARG A 12 -6.83 -7.25 1.76
N ARG A 13 -6.07 -6.65 0.83
CA ARG A 13 -6.56 -6.19 -0.48
C ARG A 13 -6.33 -7.19 -1.61
N SER A 14 -5.75 -8.35 -1.31
CA SER A 14 -5.31 -9.31 -2.31
C SER A 14 -4.35 -8.70 -3.35
N TRP A 15 -3.55 -7.71 -2.95
CA TRP A 15 -2.62 -7.03 -3.84
C TRP A 15 -1.24 -7.71 -3.88
N THR A 16 -0.65 -7.75 -5.06
CA THR A 16 0.79 -7.99 -5.25
C THR A 16 1.59 -6.76 -4.85
N GLN A 17 2.90 -6.91 -4.59
CA GLN A 17 3.78 -5.77 -4.28
C GLN A 17 3.76 -4.72 -5.41
N LYS A 18 3.64 -5.18 -6.67
CA LYS A 18 3.53 -4.30 -7.84
C LYS A 18 2.23 -3.49 -7.85
N GLN A 19 1.09 -4.12 -7.53
CA GLN A 19 -0.21 -3.43 -7.46
C GLN A 19 -0.23 -2.39 -6.33
N ALA A 20 0.30 -2.74 -5.15
CA ALA A 20 0.46 -1.79 -4.06
C ALA A 20 1.36 -0.61 -4.46
N ALA A 21 2.45 -0.87 -5.17
CA ALA A 21 3.35 0.17 -5.65
C ALA A 21 2.66 1.10 -6.66
N GLN A 22 1.88 0.55 -7.60
CA GLN A 22 1.08 1.32 -8.54
C GLN A 22 0.04 2.19 -7.84
N ALA A 23 -0.71 1.63 -6.87
CA ALA A 23 -1.70 2.38 -6.10
C ALA A 23 -1.10 3.53 -5.29
N LEU A 24 0.15 3.37 -4.82
CA LEU A 24 0.87 4.38 -4.05
C LEU A 24 1.72 5.31 -4.92
N GLY A 25 1.78 5.10 -6.24
CA GLY A 25 2.62 5.90 -7.15
C GLY A 25 4.13 5.76 -6.90
N ILE A 26 4.60 4.59 -6.45
CA ILE A 26 6.01 4.33 -6.15
C ILE A 26 6.57 3.13 -6.93
N HIS A 27 7.90 3.00 -6.93
CA HIS A 27 8.55 1.83 -7.52
C HIS A 27 8.33 0.56 -6.67
N PRO A 28 8.11 -0.63 -7.28
CA PRO A 28 7.91 -1.89 -6.56
C PRO A 28 9.01 -2.24 -5.54
N ASP A 29 10.27 -1.93 -5.85
CA ASP A 29 11.39 -2.13 -4.92
C ASP A 29 11.23 -1.34 -3.63
N HIS A 30 10.54 -0.20 -3.69
CA HIS A 30 10.28 0.63 -2.53
C HIS A 30 9.33 -0.10 -1.58
N VAL A 31 8.28 -0.76 -2.10
CA VAL A 31 7.37 -1.61 -1.30
C VAL A 31 8.13 -2.77 -0.67
N SER A 32 9.01 -3.44 -1.42
CA SER A 32 9.83 -4.54 -0.88
C SER A 32 10.71 -4.08 0.31
N LYS A 33 11.37 -2.93 0.17
CA LYS A 33 12.18 -2.34 1.26
C LYS A 33 11.35 -1.93 2.48
N LEU A 34 10.13 -1.45 2.28
CA LEU A 34 9.20 -1.13 3.38
C LEU A 34 8.79 -2.41 4.13
N GLU A 35 8.46 -3.49 3.42
CA GLU A 35 8.03 -4.77 3.99
C GLU A 35 9.15 -5.55 4.70
N ARG A 36 10.41 -5.27 4.37
CA ARG A 36 11.58 -5.84 5.08
C ARG A 36 12.06 -4.99 6.26
N GLY A 37 11.58 -3.75 6.38
CA GLY A 37 12.06 -2.80 7.39
C GLY A 37 13.35 -2.07 7.03
N ASP A 38 13.92 -2.33 5.84
CA ASP A 38 15.10 -1.63 5.32
C ASP A 38 14.86 -0.13 5.16
N LYS A 39 13.60 0.27 4.97
CA LYS A 39 13.22 1.67 4.84
C LYS A 39 12.00 1.98 5.69
N LYS A 40 12.05 3.13 6.38
CA LYS A 40 10.91 3.67 7.12
C LYS A 40 9.95 4.34 6.13
N PRO A 41 8.64 4.04 6.18
CA PRO A 41 7.66 4.75 5.37
C PRO A 41 7.65 6.23 5.71
N SER A 42 7.65 7.07 4.69
CA SER A 42 7.39 8.50 4.86
C SER A 42 5.96 8.73 5.34
N GLU A 43 5.73 9.89 5.93
CA GLU A 43 4.38 10.27 6.37
C GLU A 43 3.38 10.29 5.21
N THR A 44 3.81 10.77 4.04
CA THR A 44 3.01 10.74 2.81
C THR A 44 2.53 9.34 2.45
N LEU A 45 3.40 8.32 2.52
CA LEU A 45 3.02 6.94 2.20
C LEU A 45 2.00 6.38 3.19
N ARG A 46 2.12 6.74 4.48
CA ARG A 46 1.13 6.34 5.49
C ARG A 46 -0.22 7.00 5.23
N LEU A 47 -0.23 8.27 4.84
CA LEU A 47 -1.46 9.00 4.52
C LEU A 47 -2.13 8.42 3.27
N LEU A 48 -1.36 8.12 2.21
CA LEU A 48 -1.87 7.50 0.99
C LEU A 48 -2.50 6.13 1.27
N ALA A 49 -1.83 5.27 2.04
CA ALA A 49 -2.38 3.98 2.42
C ALA A 49 -3.68 4.09 3.24
N GLN A 50 -3.79 5.09 4.12
CA GLN A 50 -5.01 5.41 4.86
C GLN A 50 -6.12 5.95 3.96
N CYS A 51 -5.80 6.76 2.95
CA CYS A 51 -6.77 7.19 1.95
C CYS A 51 -7.33 5.99 1.17
N LEU A 52 -6.46 5.10 0.71
CA LEU A 52 -6.85 3.86 0.03
C LEU A 52 -7.63 2.89 0.94
N ASP A 53 -7.54 3.02 2.27
CA ASP A 53 -8.41 2.33 3.23
C ASP A 53 -9.83 2.86 3.25
N ARG A 54 -10.03 4.14 2.95
CA ARG A 54 -11.35 4.77 2.88
C ARG A 54 -12.01 4.60 1.51
N GLU A 55 -11.22 4.52 0.44
CA GLU A 55 -11.74 4.42 -0.94
C GLU A 55 -12.26 3.01 -1.32
N GLY A 56 -12.02 2.00 -0.48
CA GLY A 56 -12.56 0.64 -0.65
C GLY A 56 -14.09 0.54 -0.62
N GLU A 57 -14.80 1.66 -0.42
CA GLU A 57 -16.26 1.75 -0.40
C GLU A 57 -16.87 2.22 -1.74
N CYS A 58 -16.08 2.66 -2.73
CA CYS A 58 -16.64 3.37 -3.91
C CYS A 58 -16.41 2.74 -5.30
N THR A 59 -15.51 1.77 -5.50
CA THR A 59 -15.30 1.17 -6.84
C THR A 59 -16.16 -0.08 -7.06
N ARG A 60 -17.48 0.10 -7.05
CA ARG A 60 -18.42 -0.81 -7.71
C ARG A 60 -19.30 -0.01 -8.68
N SER A 61 -18.69 0.72 -9.58
CA SER A 61 -19.36 1.38 -10.71
C SER A 61 -18.31 1.76 -11.74
N GLU A 62 -18.07 0.89 -12.70
CA GLU A 62 -17.83 1.28 -14.10
C GLU A 62 -18.22 0.07 -14.96
N SER A 63 -19.03 0.39 -15.97
CA SER A 63 -19.97 -0.45 -16.72
C SER A 63 -19.34 -1.35 -17.78
#